data_AF-A0A820CSQ5-F1
#
_entry.id   AF-A0A820CSQ5-F1
#
_cell.length_a   1.000
_cell.length_b   1.000
_cell.length_c   1.000
_cell.angle_alpha   90.00
_cell.angle_beta   90.00
_cell.angle_gamma   90.00
#
_symmetry.space_group_name_H-M   'P 1'
#
loop_
_entity.id
_entity.type
_entity.pdbx_description
1 polymer ?
#
loop_
_entity_poly.entity_id
_entity_poly.type
_entity_poly.pdbx_seq_one_letter_code
_entity_poly.pdbx_strand_id
1 'polypeptide(L)'
;MGYSSVASSEDEIQSRSPTISFINSQKGKQLLIVNEYIFKLNKTTTTTKYWKCVVNSCSAKIHTDVNGHLVKINDEHRHPSEKETNEVREFREKPSQTSVEKNDVFKR
;
A
#
# COMPACT_ATOMS: atom_id res chain seq x y z
N MET A 1 -41.72 -39.95 -15.58
CA MET A 1 -41.90 -39.20 -14.32
C MET A 1 -40.87 -39.70 -13.33
N GLY A 2 -40.06 -38.92 -12.63
CA GLY A 2 -40.05 -37.48 -12.49
C GLY A 2 -38.65 -37.01 -12.09
N TYR A 3 -38.31 -35.82 -12.58
CA TYR A 3 -37.20 -35.02 -12.10
C TYR A 3 -37.47 -34.68 -10.63
N SER A 4 -36.57 -35.04 -9.72
CA SER A 4 -36.61 -34.51 -8.36
C SER A 4 -35.70 -33.30 -8.29
N SER A 5 -36.36 -32.16 -8.24
CA SER A 5 -35.80 -30.85 -7.93
C SER A 5 -35.32 -30.79 -6.49
N VAL A 6 -34.11 -30.27 -6.26
CA VAL A 6 -33.82 -29.43 -5.10
C VAL A 6 -33.03 -28.22 -5.56
N ALA A 7 -33.60 -27.06 -5.27
CA ALA A 7 -33.10 -25.72 -5.53
C ALA A 7 -32.06 -25.32 -4.47
N SER A 8 -31.38 -24.20 -4.77
CA SER A 8 -30.57 -23.40 -3.84
C SER A 8 -29.27 -24.02 -3.37
N SER A 9 -28.22 -23.77 -4.14
CA SER A 9 -27.00 -23.25 -3.56
C SER A 9 -26.46 -22.23 -4.56
N GLU A 10 -27.09 -21.05 -4.54
CA GLU A 10 -26.44 -19.82 -4.99
C GLU A 10 -25.31 -19.56 -3.98
N ASP A 11 -24.25 -20.36 -4.05
CA ASP A 11 -23.00 -20.00 -3.42
C ASP A 11 -22.52 -18.79 -4.21
N GLU A 12 -22.83 -17.63 -3.64
CA GLU A 12 -22.31 -16.33 -4.03
C GLU A 12 -20.81 -16.47 -4.17
N ILE A 13 -20.35 -16.67 -5.41
CA ILE A 13 -18.96 -16.53 -5.76
C ILE A 13 -18.68 -15.03 -5.58
N GLN A 14 -18.36 -14.65 -4.34
CA GLN A 14 -17.82 -13.35 -4.00
C GLN A 14 -16.55 -13.22 -4.81
N SER A 15 -16.70 -12.60 -5.97
CA SER A 15 -15.65 -12.19 -6.88
C SER A 15 -14.55 -11.54 -6.06
N ARG A 16 -13.46 -12.28 -5.85
CA ARG A 16 -12.34 -11.93 -4.95
C ARG A 16 -11.54 -10.79 -5.57
N SER A 17 -12.16 -9.61 -5.64
CA SER A 17 -11.49 -8.38 -6.04
C SER A 17 -10.47 -8.02 -4.95
N PRO A 18 -9.25 -7.63 -5.34
CA PRO A 18 -8.24 -7.23 -4.36
C PRO A 18 -8.74 -5.99 -3.61
N THR A 19 -8.74 -6.07 -2.27
CA THR A 19 -9.10 -4.92 -1.44
C THR A 19 -7.96 -3.93 -1.44
N ILE A 20 -8.25 -2.66 -1.74
CA ILE A 20 -7.25 -1.60 -1.87
C ILE A 20 -7.62 -0.46 -0.93
N SER A 21 -6.65 0.04 -0.16
CA SER A 21 -6.84 1.19 0.73
C SER A 21 -5.65 2.14 0.63
N PHE A 22 -5.92 3.42 0.43
CA PHE A 22 -4.90 4.46 0.42
C PHE A 22 -4.82 5.07 1.81
N ILE A 23 -3.63 5.06 2.41
CA ILE A 23 -3.39 5.72 3.69
C ILE A 23 -2.31 6.77 3.54
N ASN A 24 -2.40 7.83 4.33
CA ASN A 24 -1.35 8.81 4.49
C ASN A 24 -0.58 8.48 5.78
N SER A 25 0.73 8.41 5.67
CA SER A 25 1.59 8.36 6.86
C SER A 25 1.59 9.75 7.52
N GLN A 26 1.75 9.81 8.84
CA GLN A 26 1.89 11.08 9.59
C GLN A 26 3.01 12.00 9.04
N LYS A 27 3.99 11.41 8.33
CA LYS A 27 5.08 12.13 7.64
C LYS A 27 4.72 12.63 6.24
N GLY A 28 3.43 12.64 5.87
CA GLY A 28 2.94 13.05 4.55
C GLY A 28 3.21 12.08 3.40
N LYS A 29 3.74 10.88 3.68
CA LYS A 29 4.02 9.87 2.64
C LYS A 29 2.78 9.05 2.33
N GLN A 30 2.43 8.91 1.05
CA GLN A 30 1.34 8.03 0.63
C GLN A 30 1.77 6.57 0.69
N LEU A 31 0.93 5.74 1.31
CA LEU A 31 1.06 4.29 1.34
C LEU A 31 -0.21 3.67 0.75
N LEU A 32 -0.04 2.50 0.16
CA LEU A 32 -1.10 1.72 -0.45
C LEU A 32 -1.16 0.37 0.26
N ILE A 33 -2.33 0.00 0.73
CA ILE A 33 -2.60 -1.32 1.32
C ILE A 33 -3.34 -2.12 0.27
N VAL A 34 -2.82 -3.29 -0.09
CA VAL A 34 -3.50 -4.23 -1.00
C VAL A 34 -3.42 -5.62 -0.42
N ASN A 35 -4.56 -6.30 -0.26
CA ASN A 35 -4.62 -7.65 0.33
C ASN A 35 -3.79 -7.77 1.62
N GLU A 36 -3.88 -6.77 2.49
CA GLU A 36 -3.16 -6.74 3.79
C GLU A 36 -1.65 -6.47 3.71
N TYR A 37 -1.08 -6.26 2.53
CA TYR A 37 0.30 -5.84 2.34
C TYR A 37 0.42 -4.33 2.17
N ILE A 38 1.49 -3.75 2.72
CA ILE A 38 1.76 -2.31 2.66
C ILE A 38 2.82 -2.00 1.59
N PHE A 39 2.47 -1.08 0.70
CA PHE A 39 3.31 -0.61 -0.38
C PHE A 39 3.60 0.88 -0.21
N LYS A 40 4.86 1.25 -0.42
CA LYS A 40 5.32 2.64 -0.44
C LYS A 40 5.32 3.16 -1.87
N LEU A 41 4.88 4.39 -2.04
CA LEU A 41 4.96 5.08 -3.32
C LEU A 41 6.44 5.23 -3.70
N ASN A 42 6.84 4.63 -4.82
CA ASN A 42 8.20 4.71 -5.34
C ASN A 42 8.36 5.88 -6.30
N LYS A 43 7.47 5.99 -7.27
CA LYS A 43 7.47 7.05 -8.28
C LYS A 43 6.05 7.32 -8.72
N THR A 44 5.71 8.58 -8.90
CA THR A 44 4.48 8.98 -9.59
C THR A 44 4.85 9.54 -10.95
N THR A 45 4.23 9.01 -11.98
CA THR A 45 4.21 9.56 -13.33
C THR A 45 2.89 10.30 -13.54
N THR A 46 2.77 11.08 -14.60
CA THR A 46 1.58 11.85 -14.99
C THR A 46 0.29 11.02 -15.06
N THR A 47 0.39 9.73 -15.36
CA THR A 47 -0.77 8.84 -15.55
C THR A 47 -0.78 7.65 -14.58
N THR A 48 0.36 7.28 -14.00
CA THR A 48 0.49 6.06 -13.21
C THR A 48 1.40 6.25 -12.01
N LYS A 49 0.97 5.74 -10.87
CA LYS A 49 1.74 5.64 -9.63
C LYS A 49 2.33 4.24 -9.50
N TYR A 50 3.64 4.20 -9.30
CA TYR A 50 4.42 2.98 -9.08
C TYR A 50 4.65 2.80 -7.59
N TRP A 51 4.17 1.69 -7.07
CA TRP A 51 4.26 1.30 -5.68
C TRP A 51 5.15 0.08 -5.56
N LYS A 52 6.00 0.06 -4.52
CA LYS A 52 6.84 -1.07 -4.18
C LYS A 52 6.52 -1.53 -2.78
N CYS A 53 6.66 -2.83 -2.51
CA CYS A 53 6.49 -3.31 -1.15
C CYS A 53 7.46 -2.60 -0.21
N VAL A 54 7.02 -2.36 1.02
CA VAL A 54 7.85 -1.70 2.03
C VAL A 54 9.05 -2.56 2.44
N VAL A 55 8.89 -3.89 2.41
CA VAL A 55 9.93 -4.90 2.66
C VAL A 55 10.92 -4.94 1.49
N ASN A 56 12.20 -4.68 1.76
CA ASN A 56 13.23 -4.64 0.72
C ASN A 56 13.52 -6.02 0.09
N SER A 57 13.28 -7.11 0.82
CA SER A 57 13.42 -8.48 0.31
C SER A 57 12.25 -8.94 -0.55
N CYS A 58 11.28 -8.06 -0.81
CA CYS A 58 10.08 -8.37 -1.58
C CYS A 58 10.15 -7.79 -2.99
N SER A 59 9.82 -8.63 -3.97
CA SER A 59 9.75 -8.26 -5.39
C SER A 59 8.37 -7.75 -5.81
N ALA A 60 7.41 -7.70 -4.87
CA ALA A 60 6.05 -7.27 -5.15
C ALA A 60 5.98 -5.79 -5.55
N LYS A 61 5.21 -5.53 -6.62
CA LYS A 61 5.07 -4.24 -7.27
C LYS A 61 3.62 -4.01 -7.65
N ILE A 62 3.15 -2.78 -7.43
CA ILE A 62 1.78 -2.40 -7.75
C ILE A 62 1.80 -1.12 -8.57
N HIS A 63 0.98 -1.06 -9.60
CA HIS A 63 0.76 0.12 -10.41
C HIS A 63 -0.70 0.56 -10.23
N THR A 64 -0.90 1.80 -9.83
CA THR A 64 -2.23 2.41 -9.79
C THR A 64 -2.28 3.57 -10.77
N ASP A 65 -3.48 3.89 -11.23
CA ASP A 65 -3.75 5.08 -12.01
C ASP A 65 -3.64 6.34 -11.13
N VAL A 66 -3.56 7.53 -11.74
CA VAL A 66 -3.67 8.80 -11.01
C VAL A 66 -5.00 8.94 -10.28
N ASN A 67 -6.06 8.32 -10.81
CA ASN A 67 -7.38 8.26 -10.20
C ASN A 67 -7.44 7.32 -8.98
N GLY A 68 -6.37 6.57 -8.68
CA GLY A 68 -6.34 5.61 -7.57
C GLY A 68 -6.91 4.24 -7.91
N HIS A 69 -7.17 3.95 -9.18
CA HIS A 69 -7.58 2.62 -9.62
C HIS A 69 -6.38 1.69 -9.76
N LEU A 70 -6.52 0.42 -9.35
CA LEU A 70 -5.48 -0.57 -9.54
C LEU A 70 -5.38 -0.95 -11.01
N VAL A 71 -4.25 -0.66 -11.63
CA VAL A 71 -3.97 -1.01 -13.04
C VAL A 71 -3.27 -2.36 -13.12
N LYS A 72 -2.31 -2.60 -12.22
CA LYS A 72 -1.54 -3.84 -12.19
C LYS A 72 -1.11 -4.18 -10.77
N ILE A 73 -1.27 -5.44 -10.37
CA ILE A 73 -0.78 -5.98 -9.11
C ILE A 73 0.15 -7.15 -9.40
N ASN A 74 1.34 -7.12 -8.79
CA ASN A 74 2.25 -8.26 -8.74
C ASN A 74 2.44 -8.65 -7.28
N ASP A 75 1.62 -9.59 -6.82
CA ASP A 75 1.54 -10.07 -5.44
C ASP A 75 2.53 -11.21 -5.16
N GLU A 76 3.77 -11.08 -5.63
CA GLU A 76 4.82 -12.07 -5.35
C GLU A 76 5.51 -11.74 -4.02
N HIS A 77 4.84 -12.11 -2.92
CA HIS A 77 5.34 -11.91 -1.56
C HIS A 77 6.07 -13.17 -1.06
N ARG A 78 7.33 -12.98 -0.66
CA ARG A 78 8.15 -14.03 -0.03
C ARG A 78 8.37 -13.77 1.46
N HIS A 79 7.40 -13.10 2.10
CA HIS A 79 7.41 -12.70 3.51
C HIS A 79 5.98 -12.57 4.05
N PRO A 80 5.75 -12.70 5.36
CA PRO A 80 4.44 -12.48 5.98
C PRO A 80 3.99 -11.02 5.87
N SER A 81 2.68 -10.79 5.88
CA SER A 81 2.10 -9.46 5.69
C SER A 81 2.47 -8.53 6.85
N GLU A 82 2.63 -7.24 6.54
CA GLU A 82 3.08 -6.28 7.55
C GLU A 82 2.00 -5.98 8.60
N LYS A 83 0.73 -6.28 8.32
CA LYS A 83 -0.32 -6.19 9.34
C LYS A 83 -0.04 -7.06 10.57
N GLU A 84 0.66 -8.19 10.39
CA GLU A 84 1.10 -9.04 11.50
C GLU A 84 2.29 -8.44 12.28
N THR A 85 2.99 -7.45 11.72
CA THR A 85 4.18 -6.83 12.33
C THR A 85 4.01 -5.35 12.66
N ASN A 86 2.80 -4.79 12.47
CA ASN A 86 2.53 -3.37 12.65
C ASN A 86 2.50 -2.91 14.13
N GLU A 87 2.71 -3.82 15.08
CA GLU A 87 3.06 -3.46 16.46
C GLU A 87 4.52 -2.95 16.59
N VAL A 88 5.32 -2.92 15.50
CA VAL A 88 6.77 -2.65 15.59
C VAL A 88 7.25 -1.45 14.76
N ARG A 89 6.37 -0.49 14.40
CA ARG A 89 6.77 0.69 13.58
C ARG A 89 6.80 2.04 14.28
N GLU A 90 6.48 2.10 15.57
CA GLU A 90 6.74 3.27 16.43
C GLU A 90 8.23 3.59 16.61
N PHE A 91 9.17 2.79 16.10
CA PHE A 91 10.62 2.98 16.36
C PHE A 91 11.48 3.47 15.18
N ARG A 92 10.92 3.80 14.00
CA ARG A 92 11.71 4.47 12.93
C ARG A 92 11.51 5.98 12.89
N GLU A 93 11.13 6.53 14.03
CA GLU A 93 11.37 7.92 14.43
C GLU A 93 12.88 8.17 14.61
N LYS A 94 13.64 8.16 13.52
CA LYS A 94 14.82 9.02 13.45
C LYS A 94 14.39 10.32 12.76
N PRO A 95 14.03 11.38 13.51
CA PRO A 95 13.97 12.71 12.95
C PRO A 95 15.40 13.13 12.62
N SER A 96 15.85 12.96 11.38
CA SER A 96 16.91 13.83 10.88
C SER A 96 16.24 15.15 10.51
N GLN A 97 16.12 16.03 11.50
CA GLN A 97 15.85 17.45 11.25
C GLN A 97 17.03 17.99 10.44
N THR A 98 16.88 17.98 9.13
CA THR A 98 17.68 18.80 8.24
C THR A 98 16.91 20.09 8.07
N SER A 99 17.14 21.07 8.95
CA SER A 99 16.84 22.47 8.63
C SER A 99 18.16 23.21 8.58
N VAL A 100 18.67 23.29 7.36
CA VAL A 100 19.53 24.38 6.93
C VAL A 100 18.64 25.62 6.92
N GLU A 101 18.92 26.59 7.78
CA GLU A 101 18.67 28.00 7.46
C GLU A 101 19.80 28.84 8.04
N LYS A 102 20.43 29.59 7.14
CA LYS A 102 21.52 30.52 7.39
C LYS A 102 20.91 31.91 7.62
N ASN A 103 21.70 32.78 8.27
CA ASN A 103 21.54 34.24 8.45
C ASN A 103 20.72 34.60 9.71
N ASP A 104 21.08 35.56 10.55
CA ASP A 104 21.49 36.94 10.24
C ASP A 104 22.51 37.54 11.24
N VAL A 105 23.55 38.14 10.67
CA VAL A 105 24.07 39.50 10.88
C VAL A 105 23.52 40.35 12.06
N PHE A 106 24.47 40.87 12.87
CA PHE A 106 24.46 42.10 13.69
C PHE A 106 23.59 42.18 14.97
N LYS A 107 24.27 42.27 16.14
CA LYS A 107 24.19 43.49 16.97
C LYS A 107 25.30 43.60 18.03
N ARG A 108 26.07 44.69 17.88
CA ARG A 108 26.72 45.60 18.85
C ARG A 108 27.53 45.03 20.00
#